data_AF-A0A2G9RBV4-F1
#
_entry.id   AF-A0A2G9RBV4-F1
#
_cell.length_a   1.000
_cell.length_b   1.000
_cell.length_c   1.000
_cell.angle_alpha   90.00
_cell.angle_beta   90.00
_cell.angle_gamma   90.00
#
_symmetry.space_group_name_H-M   'P 1'
#
loop_
_entity.id
_entity.type
_entity.pdbx_description
1 polymer ?
#
loop_
_entity_poly.entity_id
_entity_poly.type
_entity_poly.pdbx_seq_one_letter_code
_entity_poly.pdbx_strand_id
1 'polypeptide(L)'
;MGESELNRSNEDNVDLLANTGLPLSLVNGKELSNSDSLEDVQSTKIEDIMVSNHLVNKSQEKTSGREDTRLGPPDGQQDPGSENHKEKTLGKEVLLLMQALNTLRTPEEKLAALCKKYADLLEESRNFQKQMKILQKKQSQVIKEKVHLQSEHSKAILARSKLESLCRELQRHNKTLKEDNMHQAREYEEERKEATAHFQMTLNEIQVQMEQHDVYNAKLRQENAELGDKLKKLIEQYALREEHIDKVFKHKELQQQLIDAKLQQTAQLMKEAEERHQRERDFLLNEATETRQKFEELKQQETQLKQQVR
;
A
#
# COMPACT_ATOMS: atom_id res chain seq x y z
N MET A 1 -54.62 -19.52 16.91
CA MET A 1 -54.26 -18.09 17.04
C MET A 1 -53.27 -18.00 18.20
N GLY A 2 -51.98 -17.72 18.04
CA GLY A 2 -51.20 -17.35 16.87
C GLY A 2 -49.73 -17.71 17.07
N GLU A 3 -49.19 -18.50 16.14
CA GLU A 3 -47.75 -18.77 15.95
C GLU A 3 -47.33 -18.19 14.59
N SER A 4 -47.59 -16.90 14.37
CA SER A 4 -47.46 -16.30 13.03
C SER A 4 -46.79 -14.92 13.02
N GLU A 5 -46.10 -14.52 14.09
CA GLU A 5 -45.54 -13.16 14.19
C GLU A 5 -44.03 -13.05 14.44
N LEU A 6 -43.27 -14.15 14.45
CA LEU A 6 -41.82 -14.09 14.74
C LEU A 6 -40.89 -14.18 13.52
N ASN A 7 -41.41 -14.11 12.29
CA ASN A 7 -40.58 -14.31 11.09
C ASN A 7 -40.64 -13.17 10.06
N ARG A 8 -40.90 -11.92 10.49
CA ARG A 8 -41.05 -10.77 9.56
C ARG A 8 -40.08 -9.60 9.74
N SER A 9 -38.99 -9.77 10.49
CA SER A 9 -38.07 -8.65 10.76
C SER A 9 -36.65 -8.82 10.23
N ASN A 10 -36.39 -9.82 9.37
CA ASN A 10 -35.04 -10.08 8.85
C ASN A 10 -34.88 -9.86 7.32
N GLU A 11 -35.84 -9.25 6.61
CA GLU A 11 -35.71 -9.02 5.16
C GLU A 11 -35.41 -7.58 4.73
N ASP A 12 -35.41 -6.59 5.63
CA ASP A 12 -35.30 -5.17 5.22
C ASP A 12 -33.88 -4.56 5.30
N ASN A 13 -32.80 -5.36 5.22
CA ASN A 13 -31.45 -4.80 5.32
C ASN A 13 -30.41 -5.36 4.34
N VAL A 14 -30.84 -5.78 3.14
CA VAL A 14 -29.92 -6.31 2.11
C VAL A 14 -29.77 -5.39 0.88
N ASP A 15 -30.50 -4.27 0.79
CA ASP A 15 -30.58 -3.46 -0.44
C ASP A 15 -29.83 -2.11 -0.40
N LEU A 16 -28.59 -2.07 0.13
CA LEU A 16 -27.80 -0.83 0.06
C LEU A 16 -26.30 -0.96 -0.25
N LEU A 17 -25.87 -1.98 -1.00
CA LEU A 17 -24.49 -2.00 -1.55
C LEU A 17 -24.43 -2.56 -2.98
N ALA A 18 -25.27 -2.03 -3.86
CA ALA A 18 -25.20 -2.30 -5.29
C ALA A 18 -25.06 -1.00 -6.09
N ASN A 19 -23.96 -0.26 -5.90
CA ASN A 19 -23.44 0.60 -6.96
C ASN A 19 -22.03 1.14 -6.64
N THR A 20 -21.01 0.59 -7.29
CA THR A 20 -19.84 1.31 -7.82
C THR A 20 -19.06 0.30 -8.66
N GLY A 21 -18.92 0.60 -9.95
CA GLY A 21 -18.55 -0.37 -10.97
C GLY A 21 -17.04 -0.61 -11.14
N LEU A 22 -16.72 -1.59 -12.00
CA LEU A 22 -15.88 -1.47 -13.21
C LEU A 22 -15.71 -2.89 -13.84
N PRO A 23 -15.33 -2.99 -15.13
CA PRO A 23 -15.81 -4.03 -16.03
C PRO A 23 -15.01 -5.34 -16.04
N LEU A 24 -15.70 -6.41 -16.45
CA LEU A 24 -15.16 -7.70 -16.83
C LEU A 24 -14.02 -7.58 -17.85
N SER A 25 -12.86 -8.16 -17.54
CA SER A 25 -11.95 -8.70 -18.54
C SER A 25 -11.72 -10.20 -18.31
N LEU A 26 -12.17 -10.95 -19.30
CA LEU A 26 -12.01 -12.36 -19.62
C LEU A 26 -10.93 -13.16 -18.88
N VAL A 27 -11.42 -14.26 -18.31
CA VAL A 27 -10.75 -15.51 -17.99
C VAL A 27 -9.92 -16.04 -19.16
N ASN A 28 -8.70 -16.48 -18.87
CA ASN A 28 -8.15 -17.67 -19.51
C ASN A 28 -7.40 -18.49 -18.46
N GLY A 29 -8.11 -19.49 -17.91
CA GLY A 29 -7.55 -20.44 -16.97
C GLY A 29 -6.74 -21.53 -17.68
N LYS A 30 -5.62 -21.91 -17.06
CA LYS A 30 -5.16 -23.29 -17.11
C LYS A 30 -4.50 -23.63 -15.78
N GLU A 31 -5.27 -24.27 -14.92
CA GLU A 31 -4.75 -25.01 -13.78
C GLU A 31 -3.92 -26.20 -14.29
N LEU A 32 -2.73 -26.36 -13.73
CA LEU A 32 -2.10 -27.66 -13.56
C LEU A 32 -1.67 -27.74 -12.10
N SER A 33 -2.35 -28.62 -11.38
CA SER A 33 -1.98 -29.14 -10.08
C SER A 33 -0.58 -29.76 -10.13
N ASN A 34 0.27 -29.45 -9.16
CA ASN A 34 1.08 -30.46 -8.47
C ASN A 34 1.55 -29.90 -7.12
N SER A 35 1.29 -30.70 -6.09
CA SER A 35 1.78 -30.59 -4.73
C SER A 35 3.29 -30.86 -4.67
N ASP A 36 4.04 -30.04 -3.92
CA ASP A 36 4.70 -30.47 -2.68
C ASP A 36 5.59 -29.36 -2.09
N SER A 37 5.30 -29.06 -0.82
CA SER A 37 6.22 -28.84 0.30
C SER A 37 7.47 -27.95 0.15
N LEU A 38 7.38 -26.77 0.80
CA LEU A 38 8.36 -26.16 1.71
C LEU A 38 9.85 -26.41 1.42
N GLU A 39 10.59 -25.36 1.04
CA GLU A 39 11.86 -25.02 1.69
C GLU A 39 12.13 -23.49 1.67
N ASP A 40 12.62 -23.04 2.81
CA ASP A 40 13.22 -21.75 3.13
C ASP A 40 14.30 -21.35 2.10
N VAL A 41 14.13 -20.21 1.41
CA VAL A 41 15.24 -19.55 0.69
C VAL A 41 15.22 -18.06 0.99
N GLN A 42 16.00 -17.74 2.03
CA GLN A 42 16.84 -16.56 2.20
C GLN A 42 16.57 -15.35 1.29
N SER A 43 16.24 -14.23 1.95
CA SER A 43 16.44 -12.88 1.44
C SER A 43 17.84 -12.70 0.87
N THR A 44 17.99 -12.85 -0.45
CA THR A 44 19.17 -12.34 -1.15
C THR A 44 18.97 -10.87 -1.39
N LYS A 45 19.67 -10.09 -0.58
CA LYS A 45 20.03 -8.68 -0.82
C LYS A 45 20.29 -8.48 -2.32
N ILE A 46 19.52 -7.60 -2.95
CA ILE A 46 19.93 -6.98 -4.20
C ILE A 46 20.99 -5.97 -3.81
N GLU A 47 22.22 -6.45 -3.70
CA GLU A 47 23.41 -5.62 -3.57
C GLU A 47 23.61 -4.81 -4.85
N ASP A 48 23.92 -3.54 -4.63
CA ASP A 48 24.32 -2.53 -5.57
C ASP A 48 25.16 -3.07 -6.74
N ILE A 49 24.57 -3.10 -7.93
CA ILE A 49 25.35 -3.10 -9.17
C ILE A 49 25.79 -1.65 -9.42
N MET A 50 26.77 -1.21 -8.62
CA MET A 50 27.64 -0.09 -8.97
C MET A 50 28.49 -0.51 -10.18
N VAL A 51 28.05 -0.15 -11.38
CA VAL A 51 28.98 -0.09 -12.53
C VAL A 51 29.90 1.10 -12.30
N SER A 52 30.99 0.85 -11.58
CA SER A 52 32.19 1.68 -11.57
C SER A 52 32.83 1.63 -12.95
N ASN A 53 32.49 2.58 -13.82
CA ASN A 53 33.42 3.04 -14.84
C ASN A 53 34.09 4.32 -14.32
N HIS A 54 35.24 4.12 -13.69
CA HIS A 54 36.21 5.17 -13.41
C HIS A 54 36.63 5.84 -14.72
N LEU A 55 36.12 7.04 -14.99
CA LEU A 55 36.79 7.97 -15.88
C LEU A 55 37.53 8.99 -15.01
N VAL A 56 38.85 8.83 -15.00
CA VAL A 56 39.84 9.68 -14.35
C VAL A 56 39.58 11.15 -14.67
N ASN A 57 39.20 11.93 -13.65
CA ASN A 57 39.41 13.37 -13.64
C ASN A 57 40.92 13.63 -13.60
N LYS A 58 41.47 14.14 -14.71
CA LYS A 58 42.74 14.87 -14.70
C LYS A 58 42.45 16.30 -15.14
N SER A 59 42.16 17.14 -14.16
CA SER A 59 42.16 18.59 -14.32
C SER A 59 43.60 19.09 -14.37
N GLN A 60 43.82 20.03 -15.30
CA GLN A 60 44.89 21.02 -15.35
C GLN A 60 46.32 20.54 -15.66
N GLU A 61 46.75 20.90 -16.86
CA GLU A 61 47.93 21.76 -16.97
C GLU A 61 47.72 22.81 -18.06
N LYS A 62 48.00 24.06 -17.66
CA LYS A 62 48.02 25.24 -18.50
C LYS A 62 49.26 25.18 -19.38
N THR A 63 49.12 25.33 -20.69
CA THR A 63 50.09 26.02 -21.56
C THR A 63 49.31 26.52 -22.77
N SER A 64 49.10 27.82 -22.90
CA SER A 64 50.05 28.79 -23.45
C SER A 64 49.57 29.14 -24.85
N GLY A 65 49.42 30.45 -25.07
CA GLY A 65 48.70 31.01 -26.19
C GLY A 65 49.22 30.56 -27.55
N ARG A 66 48.32 30.60 -28.53
CA ARG A 66 48.71 30.73 -29.92
C ARG A 66 47.87 31.83 -30.55
N GLU A 67 48.42 33.01 -30.37
CA GLU A 67 48.34 34.20 -31.21
C GLU A 67 47.44 34.09 -32.44
N ASP A 68 46.36 34.87 -32.40
CA ASP A 68 45.76 35.52 -33.56
C ASP A 68 46.84 36.28 -34.33
N THR A 69 47.54 35.60 -35.24
CA THR A 69 48.30 36.31 -36.27
C THR A 69 47.32 36.73 -37.36
N ARG A 70 46.66 37.85 -37.08
CA ARG A 70 45.98 38.69 -38.06
C ARG A 70 47.04 39.11 -39.09
N LEU A 71 47.19 38.34 -40.16
CA LEU A 71 48.05 38.72 -41.29
C LEU A 71 47.40 39.92 -41.98
N GLY A 72 47.87 41.12 -41.62
CA GLY A 72 47.60 42.34 -42.36
C GLY A 72 48.11 42.25 -43.80
N PRO A 73 47.68 43.18 -44.69
CA PRO A 73 48.10 43.17 -46.08
C PRO A 73 49.62 43.42 -46.17
N PRO A 74 50.32 42.87 -47.18
CA PRO A 74 51.72 43.20 -47.38
C PRO A 74 51.81 44.67 -47.79
N ASP A 75 52.36 45.48 -46.89
CA ASP A 75 52.66 46.88 -47.12
C ASP A 75 53.76 46.97 -48.19
N GLY A 76 53.48 47.68 -49.26
CA GLY A 76 54.38 47.89 -50.39
C GLY A 76 55.47 48.89 -50.01
N GLN A 77 56.50 48.44 -49.29
CA GLN A 77 57.74 49.21 -49.16
C GLN A 77 58.72 48.81 -50.27
N GLN A 78 58.77 49.63 -51.33
CA GLN A 78 59.92 49.68 -52.21
C GLN A 78 61.05 50.41 -51.47
N ASP A 79 62.08 49.66 -51.08
CA ASP A 79 63.33 50.17 -50.54
C ASP A 79 64.14 50.91 -51.64
N PRO A 80 64.45 52.21 -51.48
CA PRO A 80 65.24 52.99 -52.45
C PRO A 80 66.73 52.57 -52.49
N GLY A 81 67.20 51.73 -51.56
CA GLY A 81 68.57 51.22 -51.54
C GLY A 81 68.93 50.20 -52.63
N SER A 82 67.92 49.57 -53.25
CA SER A 82 68.16 48.48 -54.22
C SER A 82 68.58 48.97 -55.62
N GLU A 83 68.22 50.19 -56.02
CA GLU A 83 68.55 50.72 -57.35
C GLU A 83 70.04 51.06 -57.48
N ASN A 84 70.63 51.73 -56.47
CA ASN A 84 72.05 52.07 -56.43
C ASN A 84 72.98 50.83 -56.49
N HIS A 85 72.53 49.68 -55.96
CA HIS A 85 73.28 48.43 -56.03
C HIS A 85 73.18 47.76 -57.40
N LYS A 86 72.03 47.86 -58.07
CA LYS A 86 71.83 47.35 -59.43
C LYS A 86 72.65 48.14 -60.45
N GLU A 87 72.68 49.47 -60.31
CA GLU A 87 73.44 50.36 -61.20
C GLU A 87 74.95 50.14 -61.08
N LYS A 88 75.48 50.01 -59.85
CA LYS A 88 76.90 49.66 -59.62
C LYS A 88 77.27 48.27 -60.14
N THR A 89 76.35 47.32 -60.12
CA THR A 89 76.58 45.95 -60.64
C THR A 89 76.58 45.96 -62.17
N LEU A 90 75.62 46.65 -62.77
CA LEU A 90 75.55 46.85 -64.22
C LEU A 90 76.81 47.54 -64.75
N GLY A 91 77.32 48.56 -64.05
CA GLY A 91 78.58 49.22 -64.38
C GLY A 91 79.78 48.27 -64.41
N LYS A 92 79.87 47.32 -63.46
CA LYS A 92 80.92 46.29 -63.43
C LYS A 92 80.78 45.27 -64.56
N GLU A 93 79.55 44.87 -64.90
CA GLU A 93 79.28 43.94 -66.01
C GLU A 93 79.59 44.54 -67.38
N VAL A 94 79.34 45.85 -67.54
CA VAL A 94 79.71 46.60 -68.75
C VAL A 94 81.23 46.67 -68.92
N LEU A 95 81.98 46.91 -67.84
CA LEU A 95 83.45 46.87 -67.84
C LEU A 95 83.99 45.49 -68.25
N LEU A 96 83.43 44.40 -67.68
CA LEU A 96 83.82 43.03 -68.03
C LEU A 96 83.51 42.67 -69.48
N LEU A 97 82.35 43.12 -70.00
CA LEU A 97 82.00 42.95 -71.41
C LEU A 97 82.98 43.69 -72.32
N MET A 98 83.32 44.94 -71.98
CA MET A 98 84.24 45.73 -72.78
C MET A 98 85.65 45.12 -72.81
N GLN A 99 86.11 44.55 -71.69
CA GLN A 99 87.36 43.81 -71.61
C GLN A 99 87.35 42.55 -72.50
N ALA A 100 86.25 41.77 -72.48
CA ALA A 100 86.10 40.57 -73.33
C ALA A 100 85.99 40.90 -74.83
N LEU A 101 85.43 42.06 -75.19
CA LEU A 101 85.39 42.50 -76.59
C LEU A 101 86.77 42.97 -77.08
N ASN A 102 87.60 43.55 -76.21
CA ASN A 102 88.95 43.99 -76.56
C ASN A 102 89.93 42.84 -76.84
N THR A 103 89.64 41.61 -76.41
CA THR A 103 90.46 40.43 -76.73
C THR A 103 90.25 39.89 -78.15
N LEU A 104 89.22 40.37 -78.86
CA LEU A 104 88.91 39.97 -80.24
C LEU A 104 89.61 40.90 -81.23
N ARG A 105 90.22 40.34 -82.28
CA ARG A 105 91.18 41.08 -83.14
C ARG A 105 90.51 41.77 -84.33
N THR A 106 89.39 41.24 -84.79
CA THR A 106 88.65 41.80 -85.93
C THR A 106 87.33 42.44 -85.46
N PRO A 107 86.89 43.52 -86.12
CA PRO A 107 85.59 44.11 -85.82
C PRO A 107 84.42 43.13 -86.05
N GLU A 108 84.57 42.20 -86.99
CA GLU A 108 83.59 41.15 -87.28
C GLU A 108 83.42 40.15 -86.12
N GLU A 109 84.52 39.75 -85.46
CA GLU A 109 84.48 38.87 -84.27
C GLU A 109 83.78 39.55 -83.08
N LYS A 110 84.08 40.85 -82.86
CA LYS A 110 83.43 41.65 -81.80
C LYS A 110 81.92 41.76 -82.03
N LEU A 111 81.51 41.97 -83.28
CA LEU A 111 80.11 42.01 -83.67
C LEU A 111 79.43 40.65 -83.45
N ALA A 112 80.06 39.55 -83.86
CA ALA A 112 79.51 38.21 -83.67
C ALA A 112 79.34 37.86 -82.18
N ALA A 113 80.32 38.19 -81.34
CA ALA A 113 80.24 37.99 -79.89
C ALA A 113 79.12 38.84 -79.25
N LEU A 114 78.95 40.08 -79.68
CA LEU A 114 77.87 40.95 -79.21
C LEU A 114 76.49 40.44 -79.64
N CYS A 115 76.35 40.01 -80.91
CA CYS A 115 75.14 39.39 -81.43
C CYS A 115 74.77 38.11 -80.66
N LYS A 116 75.75 37.26 -80.33
CA LYS A 116 75.54 36.06 -79.51
C LYS A 116 75.06 36.43 -78.11
N LYS A 117 75.74 37.34 -77.42
CA LYS A 117 75.33 37.80 -76.08
C LYS A 117 73.91 38.38 -76.09
N TYR A 118 73.56 39.14 -77.12
CA TYR A 118 72.22 39.69 -77.27
C TYR A 118 71.16 38.60 -77.54
N ALA A 119 71.49 37.59 -78.35
CA ALA A 119 70.63 36.43 -78.57
C ALA A 119 70.40 35.62 -77.29
N ASP A 120 71.46 35.36 -76.51
CA ASP A 120 71.40 34.65 -75.22
C ASP A 120 70.53 35.43 -74.22
N LEU A 121 70.71 36.76 -74.12
CA LEU A 121 69.90 37.62 -73.24
C LEU A 121 68.42 37.65 -73.66
N LEU A 122 68.13 37.67 -74.96
CA LEU A 122 66.76 37.56 -75.47
C LEU A 122 66.13 36.20 -75.14
N GLU A 123 66.90 35.11 -75.22
CA GLU A 123 66.44 33.78 -74.84
C GLU A 123 66.17 33.68 -73.32
N GLU A 124 67.07 34.20 -72.48
CA GLU A 124 66.89 34.30 -71.03
C GLU A 124 65.64 35.12 -70.67
N SER A 125 65.44 36.28 -71.31
CA SER A 125 64.25 37.11 -71.12
C SER A 125 62.97 36.36 -71.49
N ARG A 126 62.98 35.62 -72.62
CA ARG A 126 61.84 34.77 -73.02
C ARG A 126 61.59 33.65 -72.01
N ASN A 127 62.64 33.03 -71.48
CA ASN A 127 62.54 31.97 -70.48
C ASN A 127 62.02 32.49 -69.14
N PHE A 128 62.51 33.64 -68.68
CA PHE A 128 61.99 34.31 -67.48
C PHE A 128 60.51 34.68 -67.66
N GLN A 129 60.12 35.20 -68.82
CA GLN A 129 58.71 35.51 -69.10
C GLN A 129 57.82 34.26 -69.07
N LYS A 130 58.28 33.11 -69.57
CA LYS A 130 57.58 31.82 -69.44
C LYS A 130 57.45 31.39 -67.98
N GLN A 131 58.54 31.45 -67.22
CA GLN A 131 58.55 31.10 -65.80
C GLN A 131 57.61 32.01 -64.98
N MET A 132 57.62 33.32 -65.23
CA MET A 132 56.70 34.27 -64.60
C MET A 132 55.24 33.91 -64.86
N LYS A 133 54.88 33.56 -66.10
CA LYS A 133 53.50 33.11 -66.43
C LYS A 133 53.12 31.83 -65.68
N ILE A 134 54.06 30.88 -65.52
CA ILE A 134 53.82 29.63 -64.76
C ILE A 134 53.62 29.95 -63.28
N LEU A 135 54.48 30.77 -62.69
CA LEU A 135 54.39 31.17 -61.28
C LEU A 135 53.11 31.96 -61.00
N GLN A 136 52.73 32.87 -61.90
CA GLN A 136 51.46 33.62 -61.79
C GLN A 136 50.23 32.69 -61.81
N LYS A 137 50.23 31.67 -62.69
CA LYS A 137 49.18 30.64 -62.71
C LYS A 137 49.16 29.83 -61.40
N LYS A 138 50.32 29.41 -60.89
CA LYS A 138 50.43 28.72 -59.60
C LYS A 138 49.93 29.59 -58.44
N GLN A 139 50.28 30.87 -58.42
CA GLN A 139 49.80 31.81 -57.41
C GLN A 139 48.27 31.93 -57.44
N SER A 140 47.67 32.07 -58.63
CA SER A 140 46.21 32.11 -58.77
C SER A 140 45.54 30.82 -58.30
N GLN A 141 46.16 29.67 -58.57
CA GLN A 141 45.66 28.37 -58.10
C GLN A 141 45.70 28.25 -56.58
N VAL A 142 46.84 28.59 -55.95
CA VAL A 142 46.99 28.56 -54.48
C VAL A 142 46.00 29.51 -53.80
N ILE A 143 45.73 30.68 -54.38
CA ILE A 143 44.71 31.61 -53.85
C ILE A 143 43.32 30.97 -53.88
N LYS A 144 42.95 30.32 -54.99
CA LYS A 144 41.65 29.61 -55.08
C LYS A 144 41.55 28.48 -54.08
N GLU A 145 42.59 27.66 -53.94
CA GLU A 145 42.65 26.57 -52.96
C GLU A 145 42.55 27.09 -51.53
N LYS A 146 43.24 28.20 -51.21
CA LYS A 146 43.15 28.85 -49.90
C LYS A 146 41.73 29.28 -49.58
N VAL A 147 41.05 29.95 -50.51
CA VAL A 147 39.64 30.37 -50.31
C VAL A 147 38.73 29.15 -50.15
N HIS A 148 38.93 28.12 -50.98
CA HIS A 148 38.16 26.88 -50.88
C HIS A 148 38.34 26.22 -49.51
N LEU A 149 39.58 26.02 -49.05
CA LEU A 149 39.87 25.45 -47.73
C LEU A 149 39.35 26.30 -46.58
N GLN A 150 39.39 27.64 -46.68
CA GLN A 150 38.79 28.53 -45.69
C GLN A 150 37.26 28.34 -45.61
N SER A 151 36.60 28.16 -46.75
CA SER A 151 35.15 27.90 -46.78
C SER A 151 34.79 26.54 -46.15
N GLU A 152 35.57 25.50 -46.44
CA GLU A 152 35.39 24.17 -45.84
C GLU A 152 35.67 24.19 -44.34
N HIS A 153 36.71 24.90 -43.91
CA HIS A 153 37.00 25.08 -42.49
C HIS A 153 35.84 25.77 -41.74
N SER A 154 35.24 26.79 -42.35
CA SER A 154 34.09 27.49 -41.78
C SER A 154 32.87 26.57 -41.64
N LYS A 155 32.60 25.73 -42.65
CA LYS A 155 31.54 24.71 -42.58
C LYS A 155 31.82 23.67 -41.48
N ALA A 156 33.06 23.21 -41.36
CA ALA A 156 33.46 22.26 -40.32
C ALA A 156 33.27 22.83 -38.91
N ILE A 157 33.59 24.12 -38.69
CA ILE A 157 33.34 24.79 -37.40
C ILE A 157 31.85 24.79 -37.08
N LEU A 158 30.98 25.16 -38.02
CA LEU A 158 29.53 25.18 -37.80
C LEU A 158 28.97 23.79 -37.50
N ALA A 159 29.41 22.78 -38.25
CA ALA A 159 29.02 21.39 -38.00
C ALA A 159 29.46 20.92 -36.60
N ARG A 160 30.69 21.25 -36.19
CA ARG A 160 31.20 20.96 -34.85
C ARG A 160 30.34 21.63 -33.77
N SER A 161 30.05 22.92 -33.90
CA SER A 161 29.22 23.65 -32.93
C SER A 161 27.81 23.06 -32.82
N LYS A 162 27.21 22.62 -33.94
CA LYS A 162 25.90 21.95 -33.93
C LYS A 162 25.95 20.62 -33.19
N LEU A 163 26.96 19.78 -33.46
CA LEU A 163 27.14 18.50 -32.77
C LEU A 163 27.40 18.71 -31.27
N GLU A 164 28.22 19.69 -30.90
CA GLU A 164 28.47 20.02 -29.49
C GLU A 164 27.18 20.44 -28.76
N SER A 165 26.30 21.23 -29.39
CA SER A 165 25.00 21.58 -28.81
C SER A 165 24.13 20.35 -28.60
N LEU A 166 24.00 19.51 -29.64
CA LEU A 166 23.21 18.28 -29.57
C LEU A 166 23.74 17.31 -28.51
N CYS A 167 25.06 17.15 -28.39
CA CYS A 167 25.66 16.33 -27.34
C CYS A 167 25.34 16.87 -25.94
N ARG A 168 25.38 18.19 -25.74
CA ARG A 168 25.01 18.81 -24.45
C ARG A 168 23.54 18.63 -24.14
N GLU A 169 22.65 18.79 -25.12
CA GLU A 169 21.21 18.56 -24.96
C GLU A 169 20.91 17.09 -24.63
N LEU A 170 21.52 16.15 -25.36
CA LEU A 170 21.37 14.73 -25.10
C LEU A 170 21.89 14.34 -23.70
N GLN A 171 23.02 14.93 -23.27
CA GLN A 171 23.54 14.72 -21.91
C GLN A 171 22.58 15.27 -20.84
N ARG A 172 22.00 16.45 -21.06
CA ARG A 172 20.98 17.01 -20.16
C ARG A 172 19.74 16.11 -20.10
N HIS A 173 19.21 15.69 -21.25
CA HIS A 173 18.05 14.81 -21.31
C HIS A 173 18.30 13.47 -20.60
N ASN A 174 19.45 12.84 -20.82
CA ASN A 174 19.80 11.60 -20.12
C ASN A 174 19.93 11.81 -18.60
N LYS A 175 20.45 12.96 -18.17
CA LYS A 175 20.54 13.30 -16.74
C LYS A 175 19.14 13.45 -16.14
N THR A 176 18.27 14.25 -16.77
CA THR A 176 16.88 14.44 -16.34
C THR A 176 16.12 13.11 -16.34
N LEU A 177 16.22 12.31 -17.39
CA LEU A 177 15.57 11.00 -17.46
C LEU A 177 16.02 10.08 -16.32
N LYS A 178 17.31 10.09 -15.96
CA LYS A 178 17.82 9.32 -14.83
C LYS A 178 17.27 9.83 -13.50
N GLU A 179 17.18 11.14 -13.32
CA GLU A 179 16.61 11.77 -12.13
C GLU A 179 15.11 11.45 -12.00
N ASP A 180 14.34 11.55 -13.09
CA ASP A 180 12.91 11.24 -13.13
C ASP A 180 12.65 9.76 -12.86
N ASN A 181 13.40 8.83 -13.47
CA ASN A 181 13.26 7.41 -13.19
C ASN A 181 13.58 7.09 -11.71
N MET A 182 14.60 7.75 -11.15
CA MET A 182 14.94 7.57 -9.73
C MET A 182 13.85 8.15 -8.82
N HIS A 183 13.24 9.28 -9.18
CA HIS A 183 12.12 9.86 -8.46
C HIS A 183 10.90 8.93 -8.51
N GLN A 184 10.52 8.49 -9.70
CA GLN A 184 9.40 7.59 -9.92
C GLN A 184 9.59 6.25 -9.20
N ALA A 185 10.82 5.70 -9.17
CA ALA A 185 11.12 4.50 -8.40
C ALA A 185 10.93 4.71 -6.89
N ARG A 186 11.22 5.91 -6.36
CA ARG A 186 10.98 6.24 -4.95
C ARG A 186 9.49 6.39 -4.65
N GLU A 187 8.74 7.07 -5.53
CA GLU A 187 7.29 7.22 -5.37
C GLU A 187 6.58 5.86 -5.37
N TYR A 188 6.91 4.96 -6.32
CA TYR A 188 6.34 3.62 -6.31
C TYR A 188 6.72 2.81 -5.07
N GLU A 189 7.94 3.00 -4.55
CA GLU A 189 8.35 2.34 -3.30
C GLU A 189 7.61 2.91 -2.08
N GLU A 190 7.33 4.21 -2.05
CA GLU A 190 6.53 4.86 -1.01
C GLU A 190 5.06 4.42 -1.08
N GLU A 191 4.43 4.45 -2.26
CA GLU A 191 3.08 3.94 -2.47
C GLU A 191 2.95 2.47 -2.04
N ARG A 192 3.94 1.63 -2.38
CA ARG A 192 3.98 0.23 -1.96
C ARG A 192 4.05 0.10 -0.44
N LYS A 193 4.88 0.91 0.23
CA LYS A 193 4.99 0.93 1.70
C LYS A 193 3.69 1.40 2.35
N GLU A 194 3.07 2.44 1.82
CA GLU A 194 1.79 2.96 2.32
C GLU A 194 0.67 1.92 2.17
N ALA A 195 0.56 1.28 1.00
CA ALA A 195 -0.41 0.20 0.78
C ALA A 195 -0.18 -0.97 1.75
N THR A 196 1.08 -1.37 1.94
CA THR A 196 1.44 -2.44 2.88
C THR A 196 1.09 -2.06 4.32
N ALA A 197 1.41 -0.82 4.73
CA ALA A 197 1.08 -0.32 6.06
C ALA A 197 -0.43 -0.25 6.28
N HIS A 198 -1.19 0.19 5.27
CA HIS A 198 -2.66 0.20 5.32
C HIS A 198 -3.23 -1.21 5.50
N PHE A 199 -2.78 -2.18 4.69
CA PHE A 199 -3.21 -3.58 4.86
C PHE A 199 -2.88 -4.13 6.25
N GLN A 200 -1.67 -3.86 6.76
CA GLN A 200 -1.27 -4.30 8.09
C GLN A 200 -2.13 -3.65 9.18
N MET A 201 -2.46 -2.37 9.04
CA MET A 201 -3.33 -1.64 9.96
C MET A 201 -4.74 -2.25 9.97
N THR A 202 -5.33 -2.48 8.80
CA THR A 202 -6.66 -3.09 8.69
C THR A 202 -6.68 -4.51 9.25
N LEU A 203 -5.64 -5.32 9.01
CA LEU A 203 -5.54 -6.66 9.62
C LEU A 203 -5.49 -6.58 11.15
N ASN A 204 -4.72 -5.64 11.71
CA ASN A 204 -4.67 -5.43 13.15
C ASN A 204 -6.03 -4.96 13.70
N GLU A 205 -6.74 -4.08 13.00
CA GLU A 205 -8.08 -3.63 13.39
C GLU A 205 -9.09 -4.78 13.41
N ILE A 206 -9.09 -5.64 12.38
CA ILE A 206 -9.93 -6.84 12.34
C ILE A 206 -9.59 -7.77 13.51
N GLN A 207 -8.30 -7.99 13.78
CA GLN A 207 -7.89 -8.83 14.90
C GLN A 207 -8.35 -8.27 16.25
N VAL A 208 -8.20 -6.97 16.47
CA VAL A 208 -8.70 -6.29 17.68
C VAL A 208 -10.22 -6.43 17.79
N GLN A 209 -10.97 -6.31 16.69
CA GLN A 209 -12.42 -6.52 16.71
C GLN A 209 -12.81 -7.96 17.05
N MET A 210 -12.09 -8.95 16.53
CA MET A 210 -12.30 -10.36 16.88
C MET A 210 -12.04 -10.60 18.37
N GLU A 211 -10.93 -10.09 18.90
CA GLU A 211 -10.59 -10.19 20.33
C GLU A 211 -11.64 -9.51 21.22
N GLN A 212 -12.12 -8.32 20.83
CA GLN A 212 -13.20 -7.63 21.52
C GLN A 212 -14.50 -8.44 21.52
N HIS A 213 -14.86 -9.05 20.40
CA HIS A 213 -16.03 -9.91 20.29
C HIS A 213 -15.90 -11.15 21.18
N ASP A 214 -14.73 -11.78 21.22
CA ASP A 214 -14.46 -12.94 22.08
C ASP A 214 -14.58 -12.59 23.57
N VAL A 215 -14.03 -11.44 23.98
CA VAL A 215 -14.17 -10.92 25.35
C VAL A 215 -15.65 -10.67 25.68
N TYR A 216 -16.39 -10.04 24.78
CA TYR A 216 -17.83 -9.80 24.97
C TYR A 216 -18.62 -11.12 25.08
N ASN A 217 -18.34 -12.09 24.22
CA ASN A 217 -18.98 -13.40 24.24
C ASN A 217 -18.66 -14.16 25.55
N ALA A 218 -17.41 -14.11 26.01
CA ALA A 218 -17.01 -14.69 27.30
C ALA A 218 -17.80 -14.06 28.46
N LYS A 219 -17.97 -12.74 28.45
CA LYS A 219 -18.79 -12.02 29.44
C LYS A 219 -20.25 -12.45 29.40
N LEU A 220 -20.85 -12.58 28.22
CA LEU A 220 -22.24 -13.02 28.09
C LEU A 220 -22.44 -14.46 28.60
N ARG A 221 -21.47 -15.36 28.34
CA ARG A 221 -21.50 -16.73 28.88
C ARG A 221 -21.40 -16.73 30.41
N GLN A 222 -20.56 -15.86 30.98
CA GLN A 222 -20.47 -15.69 32.42
C GLN A 222 -21.81 -15.20 33.01
N GLU A 223 -22.40 -14.15 32.44
CA GLU A 223 -23.69 -13.61 32.90
C GLU A 223 -24.81 -14.66 32.81
N ASN A 224 -24.86 -15.45 31.73
CA ASN A 224 -25.81 -16.55 31.58
C ASN A 224 -25.61 -17.65 32.63
N ALA A 225 -24.35 -18.00 32.95
CA ALA A 225 -24.06 -18.96 34.01
C ALA A 225 -24.52 -18.43 35.38
N GLU A 226 -24.25 -17.16 35.69
CA GLU A 226 -24.70 -16.51 36.93
C GLU A 226 -26.23 -16.45 37.05
N LEU A 227 -26.94 -16.19 35.94
CA LEU A 227 -28.41 -16.24 35.90
C LEU A 227 -28.93 -17.66 36.10
N GLY A 228 -28.30 -18.65 35.48
CA GLY A 228 -28.59 -20.07 35.69
C GLY A 228 -28.45 -20.47 37.17
N ASP A 229 -27.38 -20.04 37.83
CA ASP A 229 -27.16 -20.29 39.25
C ASP A 229 -28.21 -19.61 40.15
N LYS A 230 -28.64 -18.39 39.80
CA LYS A 230 -29.72 -17.68 40.52
C LYS A 230 -31.04 -18.42 40.38
N LEU A 231 -31.39 -18.89 39.19
CA LEU A 231 -32.59 -19.68 38.95
C LEU A 231 -32.56 -21.01 39.70
N LYS A 232 -31.41 -21.71 39.69
CA LYS A 232 -31.20 -22.94 40.44
C LYS A 232 -31.43 -22.73 41.94
N LYS A 233 -30.81 -21.70 42.52
CA LYS A 233 -31.01 -21.34 43.93
C LYS A 233 -32.47 -21.00 44.25
N LEU A 234 -33.18 -20.33 43.34
CA LEU A 234 -34.60 -20.03 43.51
C LEU A 234 -35.43 -21.31 43.55
N ILE A 235 -35.22 -22.23 42.61
CA ILE A 235 -35.90 -23.53 42.58
C ILE A 235 -35.63 -24.31 43.87
N GLU A 236 -34.38 -24.37 44.33
CA GLU A 236 -34.00 -25.03 45.59
C GLU A 236 -34.72 -24.42 46.80
N GLN A 237 -34.83 -23.08 46.85
CA GLN A 237 -35.59 -22.39 47.90
C GLN A 237 -37.10 -22.70 47.86
N TYR A 238 -37.69 -22.80 46.66
CA TYR A 238 -39.09 -23.19 46.52
C TYR A 238 -39.33 -24.62 46.95
N ALA A 239 -38.46 -25.56 46.55
CA ALA A 239 -38.55 -26.95 46.99
C ALA A 239 -38.48 -27.08 48.53
N LEU A 240 -37.57 -26.34 49.17
CA LEU A 240 -37.47 -26.31 50.63
C LEU A 240 -38.73 -25.72 51.29
N ARG A 241 -39.32 -24.66 50.71
CA ARG A 241 -40.57 -24.07 51.20
C ARG A 241 -41.74 -25.04 51.05
N GLU A 242 -41.84 -25.73 49.92
CA GLU A 242 -42.87 -26.74 49.67
C GLU A 242 -42.77 -27.88 50.68
N GLU A 243 -41.57 -28.41 50.92
CA GLU A 243 -41.33 -29.43 51.96
C GLU A 243 -41.75 -28.95 53.35
N HIS A 244 -41.49 -27.69 53.68
CA HIS A 244 -41.94 -27.10 54.94
C HIS A 244 -43.47 -26.98 55.02
N ILE A 245 -44.14 -26.56 53.94
CA ILE A 245 -45.60 -26.47 53.87
C ILE A 245 -46.22 -27.86 54.06
N ASP A 246 -45.70 -28.89 53.40
CA ASP A 246 -46.17 -30.27 53.55
C ASP A 246 -46.06 -30.76 55.00
N LYS A 247 -44.94 -30.44 55.68
CA LYS A 247 -44.77 -30.75 57.11
C LYS A 247 -45.82 -30.05 57.97
N VAL A 248 -46.08 -28.77 57.73
CA VAL A 248 -47.11 -28.00 58.45
C VAL A 248 -48.50 -28.56 58.17
N PHE A 249 -48.80 -28.91 56.92
CA PHE A 249 -50.08 -29.48 56.51
C PHE A 249 -50.33 -30.80 57.22
N LYS A 250 -49.34 -31.71 57.21
CA LYS A 250 -49.41 -32.99 57.93
C LYS A 250 -49.57 -32.82 59.43
N HIS A 251 -48.89 -31.83 60.03
CA HIS A 251 -49.09 -31.49 61.43
C HIS A 251 -50.53 -31.01 61.71
N LYS A 252 -51.10 -30.16 60.85
CA LYS A 252 -52.48 -29.67 60.98
C LYS A 252 -53.51 -30.77 60.80
N GLU A 253 -53.29 -31.68 59.86
CA GLU A 253 -54.16 -32.84 59.66
C GLU A 253 -54.17 -33.77 60.88
N LEU A 254 -52.99 -34.06 61.46
CA LEU A 254 -52.91 -34.83 62.71
C LEU A 254 -53.59 -34.12 63.89
N GLN A 255 -53.46 -32.78 63.98
CA GLN A 255 -54.19 -32.00 64.99
C GLN A 255 -55.71 -32.08 64.80
N GLN A 256 -56.19 -32.02 63.55
CA GLN A 256 -57.62 -32.13 63.23
C GLN A 256 -58.15 -33.52 63.61
N GLN A 257 -57.46 -34.59 63.21
CA GLN A 257 -57.81 -35.96 63.56
C GLN A 257 -57.90 -36.16 65.09
N LEU A 258 -56.99 -35.54 65.85
CA LEU A 258 -57.03 -35.57 67.32
C LEU A 258 -58.28 -34.88 67.89
N ILE A 259 -58.67 -33.72 67.33
CA ILE A 259 -59.87 -32.99 67.76
C ILE A 259 -61.12 -33.79 67.43
N ASP A 260 -61.21 -34.35 66.22
CA ASP A 260 -62.35 -35.16 65.78
C ASP A 260 -62.50 -36.42 66.64
N ALA A 261 -61.39 -37.08 66.98
CA ALA A 261 -61.39 -38.23 67.89
C ALA A 261 -61.89 -37.86 69.30
N LYS A 262 -61.46 -36.71 69.84
CA LYS A 262 -61.96 -36.20 71.14
C LYS A 262 -63.45 -35.85 71.10
N LEU A 263 -63.91 -35.27 69.98
CA LEU A 263 -65.31 -34.95 69.78
C LEU A 263 -66.16 -36.22 69.72
N GLN A 264 -65.73 -37.23 68.96
CA GLN A 264 -66.39 -38.55 68.89
C GLN A 264 -66.43 -39.24 70.26
N GLN A 265 -65.33 -39.23 71.00
CA GLN A 265 -65.28 -39.77 72.36
C GLN A 265 -66.29 -39.08 73.28
N THR A 266 -66.37 -37.75 73.22
CA THR A 266 -67.31 -36.96 74.04
C THR A 266 -68.76 -37.24 73.65
N ALA A 267 -69.06 -37.30 72.35
CA ALA A 267 -70.39 -37.64 71.84
C ALA A 267 -70.83 -39.06 72.25
N GLN A 268 -69.90 -40.03 72.22
CA GLN A 268 -70.15 -41.39 72.67
C GLN A 268 -70.45 -41.45 74.17
N LEU A 269 -69.67 -40.75 75.00
CA LEU A 269 -69.95 -40.64 76.44
C LEU A 269 -71.29 -39.98 76.74
N MET A 270 -71.66 -38.93 75.99
CA MET A 270 -72.97 -38.28 76.11
C MET A 270 -74.11 -39.24 75.74
N LYS A 271 -73.96 -39.99 74.63
CA LYS A 271 -74.94 -40.99 74.22
C LYS A 271 -75.10 -42.10 75.27
N GLU A 272 -74.01 -42.61 75.82
CA GLU A 272 -74.05 -43.63 76.89
C GLU A 272 -74.68 -43.10 78.19
N ALA A 273 -74.50 -41.82 78.51
CA ALA A 273 -75.15 -41.17 79.63
C ALA A 273 -76.65 -40.97 79.36
N GLU A 274 -77.02 -40.56 78.15
CA GLU A 274 -78.41 -40.39 77.74
C GLU A 274 -79.16 -41.72 77.69
N GLU A 275 -78.54 -42.79 77.19
CA GLU A 275 -79.08 -44.15 77.25
C GLU A 275 -79.22 -44.66 78.70
N ARG A 276 -78.30 -44.30 79.61
CA ARG A 276 -78.42 -44.61 81.04
C ARG A 276 -79.60 -43.88 81.66
N HIS A 277 -79.69 -42.57 81.47
CA HIS A 277 -80.82 -41.77 81.94
C HIS A 277 -82.15 -42.25 81.35
N GLN A 278 -82.17 -42.64 80.07
CA GLN A 278 -83.34 -43.21 79.41
C GLN A 278 -83.77 -44.53 80.09
N ARG A 279 -82.83 -45.44 80.34
CA ARG A 279 -83.09 -46.69 81.07
C ARG A 279 -83.60 -46.44 82.49
N GLU A 280 -82.99 -45.51 83.23
CA GLU A 280 -83.45 -45.11 84.57
C GLU A 280 -84.87 -44.52 84.53
N ARG A 281 -85.16 -43.66 83.55
CA ARG A 281 -86.49 -43.07 83.35
C ARG A 281 -87.54 -44.14 83.05
N ASP A 282 -87.24 -45.07 82.15
CA ASP A 282 -88.16 -46.16 81.79
C ASP A 282 -88.37 -47.12 82.96
N PHE A 283 -87.33 -47.41 83.75
CA PHE A 283 -87.44 -48.17 84.99
C PHE A 283 -88.37 -47.50 86.01
N LEU A 284 -88.15 -46.22 86.32
CA LEU A 284 -89.00 -45.46 87.25
C LEU A 284 -90.44 -45.33 86.74
N LEU A 285 -90.63 -45.18 85.43
CA LEU A 285 -91.96 -45.14 84.83
C LEU A 285 -92.70 -46.47 85.00
N ASN A 286 -92.01 -47.60 84.79
CA ASN A 286 -92.56 -48.94 85.02
C ASN A 286 -92.88 -49.19 86.49
N GLU A 287 -92.00 -48.80 87.41
CA GLU A 287 -92.26 -48.91 88.85
C GLU A 287 -93.48 -48.07 89.27
N ALA A 288 -93.60 -46.85 88.74
CA ALA A 288 -94.76 -45.98 88.97
C ALA A 288 -96.06 -46.57 88.37
N THR A 289 -96.00 -47.25 87.22
CA THR A 289 -97.17 -47.89 86.62
C THR A 289 -97.59 -49.14 87.39
N GLU A 290 -96.65 -49.99 87.81
CA GLU A 290 -96.90 -51.17 88.64
C GLU A 290 -97.47 -50.82 90.01
N THR A 291 -96.91 -49.81 90.69
CA THR A 291 -97.42 -49.34 91.99
C THR A 291 -98.82 -48.76 91.87
N ARG A 292 -99.11 -48.00 90.79
CA ARG A 292 -100.46 -47.53 90.49
C ARG A 292 -101.44 -48.68 90.19
N GLN A 293 -101.02 -49.70 89.45
CA GLN A 293 -101.84 -50.90 89.21
C GLN A 293 -102.17 -51.62 90.51
N LYS A 294 -101.15 -51.90 91.35
CA LYS A 294 -101.34 -52.47 92.70
C LYS A 294 -102.27 -51.63 93.56
N PHE A 295 -102.14 -50.31 93.52
CA PHE A 295 -103.04 -49.39 94.24
C PHE A 295 -104.49 -49.51 93.73
N GLU A 296 -104.69 -49.56 92.42
CA GLU A 296 -106.05 -49.70 91.85
C GLU A 296 -106.65 -51.08 92.16
N GLU A 297 -105.84 -52.15 92.16
CA GLU A 297 -106.24 -53.48 92.61
C GLU A 297 -106.63 -53.48 94.10
N LEU A 298 -105.81 -52.90 94.97
CA LEU A 298 -106.12 -52.77 96.41
C LEU A 298 -107.38 -51.94 96.65
N LYS A 299 -107.57 -50.87 95.89
CA LYS A 299 -108.79 -50.04 95.93
C LYS A 299 -110.01 -50.82 95.44
N GLN A 300 -109.89 -51.65 94.40
CA GLN A 300 -110.96 -52.56 93.99
C GLN A 300 -111.27 -53.58 95.09
N GLN A 301 -110.27 -54.18 95.72
CA GLN A 301 -110.44 -55.07 96.87
C GLN A 301 -111.12 -54.37 98.05
N GLU A 302 -110.70 -53.14 98.38
CA GLU A 302 -111.33 -52.31 99.41
C GLU A 302 -112.82 -52.07 99.09
N THR A 303 -113.13 -51.77 97.82
CA THR A 303 -114.51 -51.54 97.36
C THR A 303 -115.35 -52.81 97.45
N GLN A 304 -114.79 -53.97 97.07
CA GLN A 304 -115.43 -55.28 97.20
C GLN A 304 -115.67 -55.67 98.66
N LEU A 305 -114.69 -55.47 99.55
CA LEU A 305 -114.84 -55.72 100.99
C LEU A 305 -115.88 -54.78 101.62
N LYS A 306 -115.92 -53.50 101.23
CA LYS A 306 -116.98 -52.56 101.64
C LYS A 306 -118.37 -52.98 101.17
N GLN A 307 -118.49 -53.65 100.02
CA GLN A 307 -119.75 -54.24 99.54
C GLN A 307 -120.14 -55.51 100.29
N GLN A 308 -119.20 -56.27 100.85
CA GLN A 308 -119.50 -57.47 101.66
C GLN A 308 -119.92 -57.15 103.11
N VAL A 309 -119.77 -55.90 103.56
CA VAL A 309 -120.10 -55.44 104.92
C VAL A 309 -121.40 -54.59 104.95
N ARG A 310 -122.13 -54.50 103.84
CA ARG A 310 -123.47 -53.90 103.76
C ARG A 310 -124.53 -54.94 103.41
#